data_AF-B5VJ36-F1
#
_entry.id   AF-B5VJ36-F1
#
_cell.length_a   1.000
_cell.length_b   1.000
_cell.length_c   1.000
_cell.angle_alpha   90.00
_cell.angle_beta   90.00
_cell.angle_gamma   90.00
#
_symmetry.space_group_name_H-M   'P 1'
#
loop_
_entity.id
_entity.type
_entity.pdbx_description
1 polymer ?
#
loop_
_entity_poly.entity_id
_entity_poly.type
_entity_poly.pdbx_seq_one_letter_code
_entity_poly.pdbx_strand_id
1 'polypeptide(L)'
;MKLPLSVKSILPVGSAFRYTSLCQPVPFAYSDPDFFQDVILEFETSPKWPDEITSLEKAKTAFLLKIQEELSANSSTYRSFFSRDESIPYNLEIVTLNILTPEGYGFKLRVLTERDEILYLRAIANARNELKPELETTFLKFTAKYLASVRHTRTLENISHSYQFYSPVVRLFKRWLDTHLLLGHITDELAELIAIKPFVDPAPYFIPGSLENGFLKVLKFISQWNWKDDPLILDLVKPEDDIRDTFETSIGAGSELDSKTMKKLSERLTLAQYKGIQMNFTNLRNSDPNGTHLQFFVASKNDPSGILYSSGIPLPIATRLTALAKVAVNLLQTHGLNQQTINLLFTPGLKDYDFVFDLRTPIGLKSSCGILSATEFKNITNDQAPSNFPENLNDLSEKMDPTYQLVKYLNLKYKNSLILSSRKYIGVNGGEKGDKNVITGLIKPLFKGAHKFRVNLDCNVKPVDDENVILNKEAIFHEIAAFGNDMVINFETD
;
A
#
# COMPACT_ATOMS: atom_id res chain seq x y z
N MET A 1 28.53 9.01 18.46
CA MET A 1 27.16 8.68 18.85
C MET A 1 27.10 7.83 20.12
N LYS A 2 26.96 8.48 21.28
CA LYS A 2 26.61 7.81 22.55
C LYS A 2 25.15 8.12 22.86
N LEU A 3 24.25 7.23 22.45
CA LEU A 3 22.85 7.29 22.89
C LEU A 3 22.71 6.68 24.29
N PRO A 4 21.69 7.07 25.08
CA PRO A 4 21.45 6.49 26.42
C PRO A 4 21.15 4.98 26.41
N LEU A 5 20.63 4.47 25.29
CA LEU A 5 20.43 3.05 25.01
C LEU A 5 21.17 2.69 23.74
N SER A 6 21.73 1.48 23.71
CA SER A 6 22.38 0.95 22.52
C SER A 6 21.37 0.65 21.42
N VAL A 7 21.73 0.96 20.17
CA VAL A 7 20.93 0.60 19.00
C VAL A 7 21.10 -0.89 18.74
N LYS A 8 19.98 -1.63 18.71
CA LYS A 8 19.96 -3.08 18.49
C LYS A 8 19.82 -3.41 17.01
N SER A 9 18.93 -2.74 16.29
CA SER A 9 18.64 -3.07 14.89
C SER A 9 18.15 -1.86 14.11
N ILE A 10 18.55 -1.79 12.84
CA ILE A 10 18.11 -0.79 11.85
C ILE A 10 17.65 -1.59 10.64
N LEU A 11 16.34 -1.62 10.39
CA LEU A 11 15.70 -2.53 9.44
C LEU A 11 14.95 -1.72 8.38
N PRO A 12 15.48 -1.60 7.15
CA PRO A 12 14.77 -0.92 6.07
C PRO A 12 13.58 -1.77 5.60
N VAL A 13 12.41 -1.15 5.51
CA VAL A 13 11.13 -1.80 5.14
C VAL A 13 10.38 -1.08 4.03
N GLY A 14 11.02 -0.10 3.39
CA GLY A 14 10.45 0.62 2.26
C GLY A 14 10.32 -0.22 0.98
N SER A 15 9.48 0.22 0.06
CA SER A 15 9.20 -0.46 -1.22
C SER A 15 10.43 -0.62 -2.11
N ALA A 16 11.39 0.29 -2.05
CA ALA A 16 12.61 0.27 -2.87
C ALA A 16 13.52 -0.90 -2.48
N PHE A 17 13.57 -1.23 -1.19
CA PHE A 17 14.37 -2.34 -0.65
C PHE A 17 13.83 -3.72 -1.01
N ARG A 18 12.58 -3.81 -1.47
CA ARG A 18 11.98 -5.02 -2.03
C ARG A 18 11.69 -4.90 -3.54
N TYR A 19 12.27 -3.90 -4.21
CA TYR A 19 12.17 -3.65 -5.65
C TYR A 19 10.74 -3.46 -6.18
N THR A 20 9.84 -2.86 -5.38
CA THR A 20 8.40 -2.73 -5.69
C THR A 20 7.90 -1.28 -5.81
N SER A 21 8.78 -0.28 -5.70
CA SER A 21 8.45 1.14 -5.91
C SER A 21 7.98 1.36 -7.34
N LEU A 22 6.87 2.08 -7.51
CA LEU A 22 6.27 2.26 -8.84
C LEU A 22 7.25 2.99 -9.77
N CYS A 23 7.74 4.15 -9.33
CA CYS A 23 8.85 4.86 -9.96
C CYS A 23 10.19 4.25 -9.51
N GLN A 24 11.19 4.29 -10.38
CA GLN A 24 12.55 3.99 -9.93
C GLN A 24 13.03 5.17 -9.07
N PRO A 25 13.73 4.93 -7.95
CA PRO A 25 14.23 6.00 -7.11
C PRO A 25 15.26 6.81 -7.89
N VAL A 26 15.02 8.10 -8.03
CA VAL A 26 15.94 9.06 -8.65
C VAL A 26 16.45 10.01 -7.55
N PRO A 27 17.76 10.32 -7.52
CA PRO A 27 18.31 11.33 -6.61
C PRO A 27 17.52 12.63 -6.65
N PHE A 28 17.24 13.20 -5.47
CA PHE A 28 16.52 14.46 -5.26
C PHE A 28 15.07 14.49 -5.79
N ALA A 29 14.51 13.37 -6.25
CA ALA A 29 13.14 13.30 -6.75
C ALA A 29 12.10 13.24 -5.62
N TYR A 30 12.07 14.27 -4.79
CA TYR A 30 11.25 14.30 -3.58
C TYR A 30 9.76 14.43 -3.83
N SER A 31 9.28 14.65 -5.06
CA SER A 31 7.84 14.63 -5.37
C SER A 31 7.25 13.22 -5.47
N ASP A 32 8.09 12.18 -5.59
CA ASP A 32 7.64 10.79 -5.64
C ASP A 32 6.95 10.40 -4.31
N PRO A 33 5.73 9.83 -4.33
CA PRO A 33 5.06 9.37 -3.12
C PRO A 33 5.88 8.36 -2.30
N ASP A 34 6.75 7.60 -2.97
CA ASP A 34 7.63 6.62 -2.34
C ASP A 34 9.03 7.18 -2.01
N PHE A 35 9.28 8.49 -2.16
CA PHE A 35 10.61 9.07 -1.94
C PHE A 35 11.18 8.77 -0.54
N PHE A 36 10.36 8.97 0.50
CA PHE A 36 10.74 8.64 1.87
C PHE A 36 10.54 7.15 2.14
N GLN A 37 11.64 6.41 2.24
CA GLN A 37 11.61 4.98 2.53
C GLN A 37 11.57 4.74 4.05
N ASP A 38 10.65 3.87 4.50
CA ASP A 38 10.49 3.53 5.92
C ASP A 38 11.64 2.67 6.45
N VAL A 39 12.14 3.02 7.64
CA VAL A 39 13.17 2.29 8.37
C VAL A 39 12.73 2.11 9.83
N ILE A 40 12.73 0.86 10.30
CA ILE A 40 12.44 0.53 11.70
C ILE A 40 13.74 0.57 12.50
N LEU A 41 13.74 1.36 13.57
CA LEU A 41 14.82 1.43 14.54
C LEU A 41 14.39 0.73 15.83
N GLU A 42 15.21 -0.22 16.30
CA GLU A 42 15.01 -0.92 17.57
C GLU A 42 16.19 -0.65 18.50
N PHE A 43 15.90 -0.38 19.76
CA PHE A 43 16.90 -0.26 20.83
C PHE A 43 17.04 -1.58 21.58
N GLU A 44 18.04 -1.67 22.45
CA GLU A 44 18.08 -2.73 23.47
C GLU A 44 16.83 -2.68 24.37
N THR A 45 16.43 -3.84 24.88
CA THR A 45 15.27 -3.95 25.77
C THR A 45 15.52 -3.16 27.06
N SER A 46 14.52 -2.40 27.51
CA SER A 46 14.66 -1.56 28.69
C SER A 46 13.40 -1.58 29.55
N PRO A 47 13.52 -1.83 30.87
CA PRO A 47 12.37 -1.76 31.77
C PRO A 47 11.90 -0.32 32.02
N LYS A 48 12.63 0.68 31.51
CA LYS A 48 12.33 2.12 31.71
C LYS A 48 11.36 2.69 30.67
N TRP A 49 10.92 1.89 29.69
CA TRP A 49 9.92 2.35 28.73
C TRP A 49 8.59 2.66 29.44
N PRO A 50 7.95 3.80 29.13
CA PRO A 50 6.65 4.14 29.70
C PRO A 50 5.58 3.09 29.38
N ASP A 51 4.66 2.88 30.31
CA ASP A 51 3.56 1.92 30.20
C ASP A 51 2.23 2.57 29.74
N GLU A 52 2.33 3.71 29.07
CA GLU A 52 1.22 4.47 28.47
C GLU A 52 1.64 4.96 27.07
N ILE A 53 0.75 4.85 26.08
CA ILE A 53 1.09 4.97 24.65
C ILE A 53 1.58 6.37 24.27
N THR A 54 0.95 7.42 24.79
CA THR A 54 1.32 8.82 24.51
C THR A 54 2.72 9.12 25.04
N SER A 55 2.99 8.68 26.27
CA SER A 55 4.27 8.84 26.96
C SER A 55 5.36 8.01 26.28
N LEU A 56 5.01 6.81 25.79
CA LEU A 56 5.91 5.96 25.01
C LEU A 56 6.32 6.64 23.69
N GLU A 57 5.37 7.17 22.92
CA GLU A 57 5.66 7.89 21.68
C GLU A 57 6.47 9.17 21.90
N LYS A 58 6.22 9.90 22.99
CA LYS A 58 7.05 11.05 23.39
C LYS A 58 8.47 10.62 23.79
N ALA A 59 8.62 9.50 24.49
CA ALA A 59 9.93 8.95 24.82
C ALA A 59 10.70 8.55 23.55
N LYS A 60 10.06 7.86 22.59
CA LYS A 60 10.64 7.56 21.27
C LYS A 60 11.06 8.83 20.54
N THR A 61 10.22 9.85 20.55
CA THR A 61 10.52 11.16 19.95
C THR A 61 11.75 11.81 20.60
N ALA A 62 11.92 11.70 21.92
CA ALA A 62 13.11 12.20 22.62
C ALA A 62 14.40 11.47 22.18
N PHE A 63 14.33 10.17 21.88
CA PHE A 63 15.46 9.45 21.28
C PHE A 63 15.76 9.96 19.85
N LEU A 64 14.73 10.17 19.04
CA LEU A 64 14.89 10.72 17.68
C LEU A 64 15.47 12.14 17.70
N LEU A 65 15.11 12.98 18.67
CA LEU A 65 15.70 14.30 18.88
C LEU A 65 17.21 14.22 19.15
N LYS A 66 17.64 13.31 20.03
CA LYS A 66 19.07 13.10 20.28
C LYS A 66 19.82 12.57 19.06
N ILE A 67 19.18 11.71 18.26
CA ILE A 67 19.75 11.23 17.00
C ILE A 67 19.93 12.39 16.02
N GLN A 68 18.92 13.25 15.88
CA GLN A 68 18.97 14.42 15.00
C GLN A 68 20.04 15.43 15.43
N GLU A 69 20.13 15.73 16.74
CA GLU A 69 21.11 16.64 17.32
C GLU A 69 22.54 16.16 17.03
N GLU A 70 22.84 14.88 17.29
CA GLU A 70 24.14 14.28 17.01
C GLU A 70 24.46 14.25 15.50
N LEU A 71 23.46 13.93 14.67
CA LEU A 71 23.62 13.89 13.21
C LEU A 71 23.92 15.29 12.66
N SER A 72 23.22 16.31 13.14
CA SER A 72 23.45 17.71 12.74
C SER A 72 24.79 18.25 13.23
N ALA A 73 25.26 17.81 14.41
CA ALA A 73 26.53 18.28 14.98
C ALA A 73 27.75 17.67 14.27
N ASN A 74 27.72 16.37 13.98
CA ASN A 74 28.88 15.65 13.44
C ASN A 74 28.81 15.37 11.94
N SER A 75 27.66 15.54 11.29
CA SER A 75 27.44 15.17 9.89
C SER A 75 26.52 16.17 9.20
N SER A 76 26.98 17.42 9.10
CA SER A 76 26.25 18.56 8.53
C SER A 76 25.91 18.45 7.03
N THR A 77 26.45 17.45 6.33
CA THR A 77 26.05 17.12 4.95
C THR A 77 24.65 16.50 4.87
N TYR A 78 24.20 15.86 5.95
CA TYR A 78 22.86 15.31 6.06
C TYR A 78 21.91 16.38 6.59
N ARG A 79 20.71 16.43 6.03
CA ARG A 79 19.63 17.30 6.51
C ARG A 79 18.53 16.45 7.09
N SER A 80 17.87 16.93 8.14
CA SER A 80 16.81 16.15 8.78
C SER A 80 15.74 17.02 9.41
N PHE A 81 14.53 16.49 9.47
CA PHE A 81 13.36 17.15 10.05
C PHE A 81 12.35 16.12 10.58
N PHE A 82 11.46 16.56 11.46
CA PHE A 82 10.39 15.71 11.98
C PHE A 82 9.12 15.82 11.15
N SER A 83 8.40 14.71 11.02
CA SER A 83 7.05 14.68 10.46
C SER A 83 6.14 13.81 11.31
N ARG A 84 4.84 14.12 11.31
CA ARG A 84 3.81 13.33 11.99
C ARG A 84 3.31 12.21 11.09
N ASP A 85 3.09 11.03 11.67
CA ASP A 85 2.51 9.89 10.98
C ASP A 85 1.08 9.61 11.51
N GLU A 86 0.08 10.00 10.72
CA GLU A 86 -1.34 9.80 11.05
C GLU A 86 -1.94 8.52 10.43
N SER A 87 -1.12 7.61 9.91
CA SER A 87 -1.62 6.40 9.24
C SER A 87 -2.19 5.36 10.21
N ILE A 88 -1.78 5.39 11.49
CA ILE A 88 -2.31 4.55 12.55
C ILE A 88 -3.41 5.35 13.28
N PRO A 89 -4.70 4.93 13.18
CA PRO A 89 -5.79 5.66 13.82
C PRO A 89 -5.60 5.78 15.34
N TYR A 90 -6.13 6.87 15.92
CA TYR A 90 -6.13 7.17 17.36
C TYR A 90 -4.76 7.44 18.01
N ASN A 91 -3.65 7.03 17.41
CA ASN A 91 -2.31 7.37 17.89
C ASN A 91 -1.80 8.64 17.20
N LEU A 92 -1.95 9.79 17.88
CA LEU A 92 -1.67 11.12 17.33
C LEU A 92 -0.21 11.58 17.52
N GLU A 93 0.55 10.87 18.35
CA GLU A 93 1.87 11.30 18.79
C GLU A 93 3.02 10.57 18.09
N ILE A 94 2.72 9.75 17.08
CA ILE A 94 3.74 9.10 16.26
C ILE A 94 4.47 10.17 15.45
N VAL A 95 5.77 10.31 15.74
CA VAL A 95 6.69 11.18 15.02
C VAL A 95 7.74 10.34 14.32
N THR A 96 8.01 10.68 13.07
CA THR A 96 9.10 10.09 12.27
C THR A 96 10.21 11.11 12.07
N LEU A 97 11.46 10.64 12.11
CA LEU A 97 12.63 11.43 11.75
C LEU A 97 12.95 11.23 10.27
N ASN A 98 12.73 12.26 9.45
CA ASN A 98 13.09 12.24 8.04
C ASN A 98 14.53 12.70 7.86
N ILE A 99 15.33 11.92 7.16
CA ILE A 99 16.73 12.18 6.85
C ILE A 99 16.86 12.26 5.34
N LEU A 100 17.50 13.33 4.87
CA LEU A 100 17.88 13.59 3.50
C LEU A 100 19.39 13.38 3.38
N THR A 101 19.78 12.44 2.53
CA THR A 101 21.20 12.13 2.31
C THR A 101 21.80 13.05 1.25
N PRO A 102 23.11 13.32 1.28
CA PRO A 102 23.75 14.16 0.26
C PRO A 102 23.66 13.57 -1.16
N GLU A 103 23.47 12.26 -1.27
CA GLU A 103 23.22 11.56 -2.54
C GLU A 103 21.80 11.77 -3.09
N GLY A 104 20.93 12.45 -2.34
CA GLY A 104 19.59 12.81 -2.79
C GLY A 104 18.49 11.82 -2.42
N TYR A 105 18.69 10.92 -1.45
CA TYR A 105 17.66 9.97 -1.02
C TYR A 105 17.01 10.36 0.31
N GLY A 106 15.77 9.92 0.52
CA GLY A 106 14.99 10.17 1.72
C GLY A 106 14.72 8.91 2.53
N PHE A 107 15.00 8.95 3.84
CA PHE A 107 14.65 7.89 4.78
C PHE A 107 13.83 8.44 5.94
N LYS A 108 12.78 7.73 6.33
CA LYS A 108 11.97 8.08 7.50
C LYS A 108 12.12 7.00 8.58
N LEU A 109 12.73 7.40 9.69
CA LEU A 109 12.99 6.51 10.82
C LEU A 109 11.81 6.56 11.77
N ARG A 110 11.39 5.36 12.20
CA ARG A 110 10.38 5.16 13.25
C ARG A 110 10.93 4.17 14.28
N VAL A 111 10.62 4.39 15.55
CA VAL A 111 11.10 3.52 16.63
C VAL A 111 10.06 2.45 16.94
N LEU A 112 10.51 1.20 17.01
CA LEU A 112 9.74 0.07 17.52
C LEU A 112 10.35 -0.40 18.84
N THR A 113 9.49 -0.67 19.82
CA THR A 113 9.89 -1.20 21.13
C THR A 113 9.11 -2.46 21.46
N GLU A 114 9.59 -3.20 22.44
CA GLU A 114 8.93 -4.38 22.96
C GLU A 114 7.61 -4.04 23.70
N ARG A 115 7.32 -2.77 24.02
CA ARG A 115 6.10 -2.36 24.74
C ARG A 115 4.93 -2.05 23.82
N ASP A 116 5.18 -1.68 22.58
CA ASP A 116 4.16 -1.25 21.63
C ASP A 116 3.01 -2.25 21.51
N GLU A 117 3.32 -3.49 21.13
CA GLU A 117 2.33 -4.55 20.93
C GLU A 117 1.49 -4.81 22.19
N ILE A 118 2.13 -4.78 23.36
CA ILE A 118 1.46 -5.03 24.64
C ILE A 118 0.48 -3.92 24.98
N LEU A 119 0.81 -2.66 24.69
CA LEU A 119 -0.10 -1.54 24.92
C LEU A 119 -1.31 -1.61 23.98
N TYR A 120 -1.13 -1.97 22.71
CA TYR A 120 -2.26 -2.17 21.79
C TYR A 120 -3.15 -3.35 22.21
N LEU A 121 -2.56 -4.48 22.61
CA LEU A 121 -3.33 -5.64 23.11
C LEU A 121 -4.09 -5.30 24.39
N ARG A 122 -3.47 -4.54 25.31
CA ARG A 122 -4.12 -4.04 26.52
C ARG A 122 -5.28 -3.09 26.19
N ALA A 123 -5.12 -2.22 25.19
CA ALA A 123 -6.18 -1.33 24.74
C ALA A 123 -7.40 -2.13 24.21
N ILE A 124 -7.17 -3.17 23.40
CA ILE A 124 -8.23 -4.06 22.91
C ILE A 124 -8.92 -4.79 24.07
N ALA A 125 -8.15 -5.30 25.03
CA ALA A 125 -8.69 -6.00 26.19
C ALA A 125 -9.60 -5.09 27.03
N ASN A 126 -9.15 -3.86 27.31
CA ASN A 126 -9.88 -2.88 28.12
C ASN A 126 -11.04 -2.19 27.41
N ALA A 127 -11.10 -2.25 26.07
CA ALA A 127 -12.15 -1.60 25.30
C ALA A 127 -13.51 -2.29 25.44
N ARG A 128 -14.57 -1.47 25.42
CA ARG A 128 -15.97 -1.94 25.32
C ARG A 128 -16.16 -2.77 24.06
N ASN A 129 -17.05 -3.76 24.12
CA ASN A 129 -17.28 -4.72 23.02
C ASN A 129 -17.56 -4.04 21.66
N GLU A 130 -18.30 -2.93 21.67
CA GLU A 130 -18.59 -2.13 20.47
C GLU A 130 -17.34 -1.53 19.80
N LEU A 131 -16.33 -1.14 20.58
CA LEU A 131 -15.10 -0.52 20.06
C LEU A 131 -14.01 -1.53 19.69
N LYS A 132 -14.14 -2.80 20.09
CA LYS A 132 -13.13 -3.83 19.81
C LYS A 132 -12.80 -3.94 18.31
N PRO A 133 -13.77 -3.96 17.37
CA PRO A 133 -13.46 -4.06 15.94
C PRO A 133 -12.60 -2.90 15.40
N GLU A 134 -12.84 -1.68 15.87
CA GLU A 134 -12.07 -0.49 15.46
C GLU A 134 -10.63 -0.51 16.02
N LEU A 135 -10.46 -0.96 17.27
CA LEU A 135 -9.14 -1.12 17.87
C LEU A 135 -8.37 -2.31 17.26
N GLU A 136 -9.05 -3.41 16.94
CA GLU A 136 -8.47 -4.54 16.20
C GLU A 136 -7.97 -4.09 14.82
N THR A 137 -8.77 -3.29 14.11
CA THR A 137 -8.34 -2.69 12.82
C THR A 137 -7.11 -1.81 12.99
N THR A 138 -7.05 -1.03 14.07
CA THR A 138 -5.89 -0.18 14.40
C THR A 138 -4.65 -1.02 14.70
N PHE A 139 -4.79 -2.08 15.49
CA PHE A 139 -3.72 -3.01 15.79
C PHE A 139 -3.24 -3.78 14.55
N LEU A 140 -4.16 -4.11 13.64
CA LEU A 140 -3.83 -4.77 12.37
C LEU A 140 -2.95 -3.86 11.50
N LYS A 141 -3.30 -2.57 11.40
CA LYS A 141 -2.46 -1.56 10.71
C LYS A 141 -1.09 -1.38 11.36
N PHE A 142 -1.05 -1.33 12.70
CA PHE A 142 0.21 -1.26 13.43
C PHE A 142 1.10 -2.49 13.14
N THR A 143 0.53 -3.69 13.27
CA THR A 143 1.23 -4.96 13.01
C THR A 143 1.73 -5.04 11.58
N ALA A 144 0.89 -4.67 10.59
CA ALA A 144 1.27 -4.63 9.19
C ALA A 144 2.49 -3.72 8.96
N LYS A 145 2.46 -2.50 9.52
CA LYS A 145 3.47 -1.48 9.26
C LYS A 145 4.77 -1.67 10.04
N TYR A 146 4.72 -2.13 11.29
CA TYR A 146 5.90 -2.20 12.17
C TYR A 146 6.51 -3.60 12.24
N LEU A 147 5.70 -4.65 12.29
CA LEU A 147 6.18 -6.01 12.57
C LEU A 147 6.26 -6.88 11.30
N ALA A 148 5.17 -6.94 10.55
CA ALA A 148 5.06 -7.81 9.38
C ALA A 148 5.84 -7.25 8.18
N SER A 149 5.94 -5.93 8.04
CA SER A 149 6.71 -5.24 6.99
C SER A 149 8.17 -5.68 6.93
N VAL A 150 8.81 -5.94 8.08
CA VAL A 150 10.18 -6.44 8.19
C VAL A 150 10.31 -7.83 7.56
N ARG A 151 9.39 -8.74 7.91
CA ARG A 151 9.38 -10.11 7.37
C ARG A 151 9.02 -10.11 5.88
N HIS A 152 8.01 -9.33 5.50
CA HIS A 152 7.57 -9.16 4.11
C HIS A 152 8.70 -8.66 3.21
N THR A 153 9.36 -7.56 3.60
CA THR A 153 10.47 -6.98 2.83
C THR A 153 11.62 -7.98 2.68
N ARG A 154 12.04 -8.63 3.77
CA ARG A 154 13.14 -9.61 3.74
C ARG A 154 12.81 -10.81 2.85
N THR A 155 11.60 -11.34 2.94
CA THR A 155 11.17 -12.48 2.11
C THR A 155 11.13 -12.09 0.64
N LEU A 156 10.48 -10.97 0.30
CA LEU A 156 10.34 -10.53 -1.09
C LEU A 156 11.68 -10.15 -1.72
N GLU A 157 12.54 -9.45 -0.98
CA GLU A 157 13.90 -9.13 -1.44
C GLU A 157 14.65 -10.42 -1.80
N ASN A 158 14.67 -11.42 -0.90
CA ASN A 158 15.38 -12.68 -1.13
C ASN A 158 14.84 -13.48 -2.32
N ILE A 159 13.51 -13.58 -2.50
CA ILE A 159 12.92 -14.33 -3.62
C ILE A 159 12.93 -13.56 -4.93
N SER A 160 13.00 -12.22 -4.91
CA SER A 160 13.07 -11.39 -6.12
C SER A 160 14.31 -11.69 -6.97
N HIS A 161 15.43 -12.08 -6.34
CA HIS A 161 16.65 -12.51 -7.04
C HIS A 161 16.45 -13.79 -7.86
N SER A 162 15.53 -14.67 -7.44
CA SER A 162 15.16 -15.88 -8.18
C SER A 162 14.05 -15.64 -9.20
N TYR A 163 13.28 -14.56 -9.05
CA TYR A 163 12.20 -14.17 -9.95
C TYR A 163 12.44 -12.76 -10.48
N GLN A 164 13.44 -12.58 -11.35
CA GLN A 164 13.92 -11.24 -11.76
C GLN A 164 12.84 -10.40 -12.46
N PHE A 165 11.92 -11.05 -13.18
CA PHE A 165 10.79 -10.38 -13.84
C PHE A 165 9.66 -9.97 -12.88
N TYR A 166 9.69 -10.39 -11.61
CA TYR A 166 8.70 -9.97 -10.61
C TYR A 166 8.71 -8.46 -10.43
N SER A 167 9.89 -7.85 -10.23
CA SER A 167 10.02 -6.41 -9.98
C SER A 167 9.36 -5.54 -11.06
N PRO A 168 9.66 -5.66 -12.36
CA PRO A 168 8.99 -4.85 -13.37
C PRO A 168 7.49 -5.18 -13.51
N VAL A 169 7.07 -6.44 -13.29
CA VAL A 169 5.66 -6.84 -13.38
C VAL A 169 4.83 -6.24 -12.26
N VAL A 170 5.29 -6.30 -11.00
CA VAL A 170 4.55 -5.72 -9.86
C VAL A 170 4.46 -4.20 -9.97
N ARG A 171 5.51 -3.55 -10.47
CA ARG A 171 5.51 -2.09 -10.71
C ARG A 171 4.50 -1.69 -11.79
N LEU A 172 4.44 -2.46 -12.88
CA LEU A 172 3.43 -2.26 -13.92
C LEU A 172 2.01 -2.54 -13.41
N PHE A 173 1.85 -3.54 -12.53
CA PHE A 173 0.57 -3.84 -11.90
C PHE A 173 0.10 -2.70 -10.98
N LYS A 174 0.98 -2.14 -10.13
CA LYS A 174 0.66 -0.95 -9.34
C LYS A 174 0.28 0.24 -10.24
N ARG A 175 0.99 0.45 -11.35
CA ARG A 175 0.63 1.46 -12.35
C ARG A 175 -0.77 1.23 -12.94
N TRP A 176 -1.11 -0.01 -13.29
CA TRP A 176 -2.44 -0.37 -13.78
C TRP A 176 -3.53 -0.11 -12.73
N LEU A 177 -3.30 -0.48 -11.46
CA LEU A 177 -4.22 -0.17 -10.37
C LEU A 177 -4.39 1.33 -10.16
N ASP A 178 -3.32 2.12 -10.26
CA ASP A 178 -3.36 3.56 -10.11
C ASP A 178 -4.10 4.26 -11.27
N THR A 179 -3.92 3.78 -12.52
CA THR A 179 -4.70 4.28 -13.67
C THR A 179 -6.20 4.05 -13.51
N HIS A 180 -6.59 2.97 -12.83
CA HIS A 180 -7.99 2.62 -12.54
C HIS A 180 -8.48 3.11 -11.17
N LEU A 181 -7.71 3.97 -10.49
CA LEU A 181 -8.05 4.58 -9.19
C LEU A 181 -8.31 3.56 -8.05
N LEU A 182 -7.68 2.39 -8.10
CA LEU A 182 -7.86 1.34 -7.10
C LEU A 182 -6.74 1.31 -6.05
N LEU A 183 -5.54 1.80 -6.39
CA LEU A 183 -4.36 1.72 -5.54
C LEU A 183 -4.48 2.50 -4.22
N GLY A 184 -5.36 3.51 -4.15
CA GLY A 184 -5.63 4.23 -2.90
C GLY A 184 -6.39 3.42 -1.84
N HIS A 185 -7.09 2.35 -2.26
CA HIS A 185 -7.88 1.48 -1.38
C HIS A 185 -7.21 0.13 -1.11
N ILE A 186 -6.29 -0.27 -1.99
CA ILE A 186 -5.57 -1.54 -1.92
C ILE A 186 -4.17 -1.28 -1.35
N THR A 187 -3.78 -2.02 -0.31
CA THR A 187 -2.43 -1.90 0.24
C THR A 187 -1.37 -2.36 -0.76
N ASP A 188 -0.19 -1.75 -0.70
CA ASP A 188 0.95 -2.12 -1.54
C ASP A 188 1.32 -3.60 -1.37
N GLU A 189 1.31 -4.11 -0.14
CA GLU A 189 1.60 -5.51 0.17
C GLU A 189 0.56 -6.46 -0.44
N LEU A 190 -0.72 -6.11 -0.44
CA LEU A 190 -1.75 -6.91 -1.09
C LEU A 190 -1.54 -6.94 -2.61
N ALA A 191 -1.25 -5.79 -3.22
CA ALA A 191 -0.95 -5.72 -4.65
C ALA A 191 0.29 -6.55 -5.02
N GLU A 192 1.32 -6.52 -4.18
CA GLU A 192 2.54 -7.32 -4.32
C GLU A 192 2.28 -8.83 -4.23
N LEU A 193 1.50 -9.27 -3.24
CA LEU A 193 1.14 -10.68 -3.07
C LEU A 193 0.24 -11.21 -4.20
N ILE A 194 -0.67 -10.40 -4.73
CA ILE A 194 -1.45 -10.76 -5.92
C ILE A 194 -0.52 -10.87 -7.14
N ALA A 195 0.41 -9.92 -7.30
CA ALA A 195 1.34 -9.90 -8.43
C ALA A 195 2.36 -11.06 -8.39
N ILE A 196 2.73 -11.55 -7.20
CA ILE A 196 3.71 -12.63 -7.07
C ILE A 196 3.12 -14.02 -7.33
N LYS A 197 1.80 -14.19 -7.22
CA LYS A 197 1.12 -15.48 -7.38
C LYS A 197 1.57 -16.25 -8.64
N PRO A 198 1.58 -15.66 -9.85
CA PRO A 198 1.99 -16.40 -11.05
C PRO A 198 3.47 -16.80 -11.10
N PHE A 199 4.32 -16.28 -10.20
CA PHE A 199 5.74 -16.61 -10.11
C PHE A 199 5.97 -17.80 -9.18
N VAL A 200 5.40 -17.73 -7.97
CA VAL A 200 5.61 -18.76 -6.93
C VAL A 200 4.73 -19.99 -7.12
N ASP A 201 3.58 -19.83 -7.76
CA ASP A 201 2.71 -20.94 -8.15
C ASP A 201 2.30 -20.74 -9.61
N PRO A 202 3.20 -21.09 -10.55
CA PRO A 202 3.01 -20.84 -11.98
C PRO A 202 2.08 -21.86 -12.66
N ALA A 203 1.83 -23.01 -12.05
CA ALA A 203 1.08 -24.09 -12.66
C ALA A 203 -0.33 -23.65 -13.11
N PRO A 204 -0.80 -24.08 -14.30
CA PRO A 204 -0.20 -25.03 -15.26
C PRO A 204 0.80 -24.39 -16.25
N TYR A 205 1.16 -23.11 -16.07
CA TYR A 205 2.13 -22.41 -16.91
C TYR A 205 3.55 -22.52 -16.35
N PHE A 206 4.52 -21.99 -17.09
CA PHE A 206 5.88 -21.78 -16.61
C PHE A 206 6.04 -20.49 -15.80
N ILE A 207 7.15 -20.35 -15.09
CA ILE A 207 7.54 -19.09 -14.44
C ILE A 207 7.60 -17.98 -15.51
N PRO A 208 7.02 -16.79 -15.25
CA PRO A 208 7.05 -15.70 -16.22
C PRO A 208 8.48 -15.25 -16.58
N GLY A 209 8.84 -15.39 -17.85
CA GLY A 209 10.14 -14.97 -18.41
C GLY A 209 10.09 -13.64 -19.18
N SER A 210 8.98 -12.90 -19.11
CA SER A 210 8.85 -11.58 -19.72
C SER A 210 7.85 -10.71 -18.96
N LEU A 211 7.97 -9.39 -19.10
CA LEU A 211 7.07 -8.41 -18.48
C LEU A 211 5.61 -8.63 -18.90
N GLU A 212 5.38 -8.77 -20.20
CA GLU A 212 4.05 -8.99 -20.76
C GLU A 212 3.43 -10.29 -20.24
N ASN A 213 4.19 -11.40 -20.28
CA ASN A 213 3.70 -12.69 -19.82
C ASN A 213 3.30 -12.66 -18.33
N GLY A 214 4.13 -12.05 -17.49
CA GLY A 214 3.85 -11.92 -16.06
C GLY A 214 2.62 -11.07 -15.80
N PHE A 215 2.54 -9.88 -16.41
CA PHE A 215 1.42 -8.97 -16.22
C PHE A 215 0.09 -9.58 -16.69
N LEU A 216 0.07 -10.21 -17.86
CA LEU A 216 -1.14 -10.87 -18.37
C LEU A 216 -1.57 -12.05 -17.49
N LYS A 217 -0.63 -12.80 -16.91
CA LYS A 217 -0.95 -13.87 -15.94
C LYS A 217 -1.55 -13.33 -14.66
N VAL A 218 -1.09 -12.18 -14.17
CA VAL A 218 -1.69 -11.52 -12.99
C VAL A 218 -3.14 -11.13 -13.29
N LEU A 219 -3.39 -10.44 -14.41
CA LEU A 219 -4.76 -10.07 -14.80
C LEU A 219 -5.64 -11.31 -15.03
N LYS A 220 -5.09 -12.35 -15.66
CA LYS A 220 -5.80 -13.61 -15.87
C LYS A 220 -6.18 -14.26 -14.55
N PHE A 221 -5.26 -14.32 -13.58
CA PHE A 221 -5.53 -14.83 -12.24
C PHE A 221 -6.67 -14.05 -11.57
N ILE A 222 -6.61 -12.72 -11.55
CA ILE A 222 -7.67 -11.89 -10.92
C ILE A 222 -9.01 -12.10 -11.63
N SER A 223 -9.03 -12.24 -12.96
CA SER A 223 -10.28 -12.42 -13.71
C SER A 223 -11.02 -13.73 -13.40
N GLN A 224 -10.27 -14.79 -13.09
CA GLN A 224 -10.81 -16.13 -12.83
C GLN A 224 -10.93 -16.44 -11.34
N TRP A 225 -10.33 -15.62 -10.47
CA TRP A 225 -10.35 -15.83 -9.04
C TRP A 225 -11.73 -15.53 -8.47
N ASN A 226 -12.41 -16.60 -8.02
CA ASN A 226 -13.60 -16.50 -7.22
C ASN A 226 -13.21 -16.35 -5.74
N TRP A 227 -12.89 -15.12 -5.35
CA TRP A 227 -12.44 -14.79 -3.99
C TRP A 227 -13.46 -15.14 -2.90
N LYS A 228 -14.74 -15.34 -3.25
CA LYS A 228 -15.77 -15.80 -2.31
C LYS A 228 -15.51 -17.24 -1.88
N ASP A 229 -15.19 -18.11 -2.82
CA ASP A 229 -15.13 -19.56 -2.59
C ASP A 229 -13.70 -20.04 -2.33
N ASP A 230 -12.70 -19.37 -2.91
CA ASP A 230 -11.30 -19.81 -2.87
C ASP A 230 -10.36 -18.80 -2.18
N PRO A 231 -9.58 -19.23 -1.17
CA PRO A 231 -8.51 -18.41 -0.61
C PRO A 231 -7.26 -18.41 -1.50
N LEU A 232 -6.46 -17.35 -1.42
CA LEU A 232 -5.11 -17.31 -1.98
C LEU A 232 -4.10 -17.67 -0.89
N ILE A 233 -3.49 -18.85 -0.98
CA ILE A 233 -2.46 -19.31 -0.04
C ILE A 233 -1.13 -19.42 -0.80
N LEU A 234 -0.12 -18.67 -0.37
CA LEU A 234 1.16 -18.51 -1.07
C LEU A 234 2.32 -19.14 -0.30
N ASP A 235 3.06 -20.02 -0.98
CA ASP A 235 4.39 -20.44 -0.57
C ASP A 235 5.43 -19.47 -1.14
N LEU A 236 5.87 -18.51 -0.33
CA LEU A 236 6.83 -17.47 -0.71
C LEU A 236 8.28 -18.00 -0.65
N VAL A 237 8.58 -18.99 -1.49
CA VAL A 237 9.89 -19.65 -1.58
C VAL A 237 10.47 -19.54 -2.99
N LYS A 238 11.78 -19.78 -3.10
CA LYS A 238 12.47 -19.88 -4.39
C LYS A 238 11.99 -21.12 -5.16
N PRO A 239 12.12 -21.16 -6.50
CA PRO A 239 11.87 -22.38 -7.26
C PRO A 239 12.68 -23.54 -6.70
N GLU A 240 12.15 -24.75 -6.80
CA GLU A 240 12.99 -25.94 -6.60
C GLU A 240 13.96 -26.01 -7.77
N ASP A 241 15.26 -25.87 -7.49
CA ASP A 241 16.27 -26.35 -8.42
C ASP A 241 15.94 -27.83 -8.71
N ASP A 242 15.91 -28.22 -9.98
CA ASP A 242 15.58 -29.58 -10.40
C ASP A 242 16.27 -30.60 -9.49
N ILE A 243 15.46 -31.37 -8.75
CA ILE A 243 15.88 -32.43 -7.83
C ILE A 243 16.74 -33.51 -8.53
N ARG A 244 16.91 -33.42 -9.86
CA ARG A 244 17.74 -34.30 -10.69
C ARG A 244 19.23 -34.19 -10.37
N ASP A 245 19.77 -32.99 -10.11
CA ASP A 245 21.21 -32.83 -9.85
C ASP A 245 21.64 -33.38 -8.47
N THR A 246 20.71 -33.46 -7.51
CA THR A 246 20.97 -34.06 -6.20
C THR A 246 20.74 -35.57 -6.15
N PHE A 247 19.96 -36.15 -7.07
CA PHE A 247 19.71 -37.60 -7.09
C PHE A 247 20.83 -38.39 -7.76
N GLU A 248 21.53 -37.84 -8.76
CA GLU A 248 22.66 -38.52 -9.40
C GLU A 248 23.90 -38.61 -8.49
N THR A 249 24.03 -37.72 -7.51
CA THR A 249 25.12 -37.76 -6.51
C THR A 249 24.81 -38.63 -5.29
N SER A 250 23.58 -39.13 -5.13
CA SER A 250 23.13 -39.84 -3.92
C SER A 250 22.88 -41.35 -4.09
N ILE A 251 23.28 -41.96 -5.22
CA ILE A 251 23.19 -43.43 -5.38
C ILE A 251 24.30 -44.16 -4.57
N GLY A 252 25.24 -43.43 -3.95
CA GLY A 252 26.40 -44.00 -3.27
C GLY A 252 26.58 -43.73 -1.77
N ALA A 253 25.68 -43.01 -1.08
CA ALA A 253 25.86 -42.68 0.34
C ALA A 253 24.58 -42.91 1.14
N GLY A 254 24.65 -43.81 2.12
CA GLY A 254 23.53 -44.20 2.98
C GLY A 254 23.04 -43.08 3.88
N SER A 255 21.72 -43.08 4.10
CA SER A 255 21.01 -42.70 5.34
C SER A 255 21.49 -41.47 6.14
N GLU A 256 21.74 -40.34 5.50
CA GLU A 256 21.62 -39.03 6.16
C GLU A 256 20.73 -38.14 5.29
N LEU A 257 19.50 -37.91 5.76
CA LEU A 257 18.57 -36.97 5.16
C LEU A 257 19.22 -35.58 5.21
N ASP A 258 19.75 -35.15 4.08
CA ASP A 258 20.64 -34.00 3.99
C ASP A 258 20.01 -32.74 4.62
N SER A 259 20.75 -32.09 5.52
CA SER A 259 20.29 -30.93 6.32
C SER A 259 19.72 -29.78 5.47
N LYS A 260 20.20 -29.65 4.22
CA LYS A 260 19.70 -28.71 3.22
C LYS A 260 18.29 -29.06 2.73
N THR A 261 17.99 -30.33 2.52
CA THR A 261 16.67 -30.82 2.10
C THR A 261 15.66 -30.61 3.23
N MET A 262 16.06 -30.88 4.47
CA MET A 262 15.27 -30.58 5.68
C MET A 262 14.99 -29.09 5.86
N LYS A 263 15.97 -28.22 5.55
CA LYS A 263 15.79 -26.76 5.59
C LYS A 263 14.87 -26.24 4.46
N LYS A 264 14.97 -26.78 3.24
CA LYS A 264 14.07 -26.42 2.13
C LYS A 264 12.62 -26.86 2.39
N LEU A 265 12.41 -28.06 2.93
CA LEU A 265 11.09 -28.55 3.34
C LEU A 265 10.51 -27.76 4.52
N SER A 266 11.35 -27.28 5.44
CA SER A 266 10.88 -26.48 6.57
C SER A 266 10.48 -25.06 6.15
N GLU A 267 10.92 -24.56 4.99
CA GLU A 267 10.57 -23.25 4.46
C GLU A 267 9.16 -23.22 3.83
N ARG A 268 8.73 -24.29 3.15
CA ARG A 268 7.37 -24.44 2.61
C ARG A 268 6.31 -24.65 3.70
N LEU A 269 5.05 -24.36 3.38
CA LEU A 269 3.92 -24.68 4.25
C LEU A 269 3.72 -26.19 4.34
N THR A 270 3.62 -26.69 5.57
CA THR A 270 3.24 -28.09 5.80
C THR A 270 1.75 -28.30 5.55
N LEU A 271 1.32 -29.54 5.28
CA LEU A 271 -0.11 -29.86 5.12
C LEU A 271 -0.95 -29.43 6.33
N ALA A 272 -0.40 -29.53 7.54
CA ALA A 272 -1.07 -29.09 8.76
C ALA A 272 -1.27 -27.57 8.80
N GLN A 273 -0.23 -26.80 8.43
CA GLN A 273 -0.31 -25.34 8.33
C GLN A 273 -1.28 -24.90 7.24
N TYR A 274 -1.23 -25.55 6.08
CA TYR A 274 -2.13 -25.29 4.96
C TYR A 274 -3.61 -25.51 5.36
N LYS A 275 -3.92 -26.65 6.00
CA LYS A 275 -5.26 -26.92 6.54
C LYS A 275 -5.68 -25.93 7.63
N GLY A 276 -4.74 -25.48 8.47
CA GLY A 276 -4.99 -24.44 9.47
C GLY A 276 -5.41 -23.11 8.83
N ILE A 277 -4.71 -22.68 7.77
CA ILE A 277 -5.04 -21.48 7.01
C ILE A 277 -6.40 -21.64 6.30
N GLN A 278 -6.68 -22.81 5.71
CA GLN A 278 -7.99 -23.09 5.12
C GLN A 278 -9.12 -23.03 6.15
N MET A 279 -8.88 -23.51 7.37
CA MET A 279 -9.84 -23.41 8.47
C MET A 279 -10.09 -21.96 8.90
N ASN A 280 -9.05 -21.11 8.89
CA ASN A 280 -9.22 -19.68 9.13
C ASN A 280 -10.13 -19.04 8.06
N PHE A 281 -9.94 -19.41 6.79
CA PHE A 281 -10.79 -18.94 5.69
C PHE A 281 -12.24 -19.42 5.83
N THR A 282 -12.48 -20.69 6.16
CA THR A 282 -13.85 -21.20 6.34
C THR A 282 -14.53 -20.55 7.54
N ASN A 283 -13.81 -20.32 8.64
CA ASN A 283 -14.33 -19.57 9.79
C ASN A 283 -14.71 -18.15 9.42
N LEU A 284 -13.89 -17.48 8.60
CA LEU A 284 -14.19 -16.15 8.09
C LEU A 284 -15.41 -16.17 7.18
N ARG A 285 -15.56 -17.16 6.29
CA ARG A 285 -16.76 -17.28 5.43
C ARG A 285 -18.02 -17.68 6.20
N ASN A 286 -17.90 -18.32 7.36
CA ASN A 286 -19.04 -18.57 8.23
C ASN A 286 -19.59 -17.27 8.85
N SER A 287 -18.73 -16.31 9.19
CA SER A 287 -19.15 -14.99 9.71
C SER A 287 -19.44 -13.97 8.61
N ASP A 288 -18.78 -14.07 7.46
CA ASP A 288 -18.95 -13.20 6.30
C ASP A 288 -19.08 -14.01 4.99
N PRO A 289 -20.25 -14.65 4.75
CA PRO A 289 -20.45 -15.59 3.64
C PRO A 289 -20.42 -14.92 2.26
N ASN A 290 -20.73 -13.62 2.19
CA ASN A 290 -20.74 -12.87 0.94
C ASN A 290 -19.47 -12.03 0.73
N GLY A 291 -18.53 -12.01 1.69
CA GLY A 291 -17.34 -11.17 1.64
C GLY A 291 -17.66 -9.67 1.72
N THR A 292 -18.68 -9.28 2.48
CA THR A 292 -19.04 -7.87 2.67
C THR A 292 -17.95 -7.11 3.42
N HIS A 293 -17.33 -7.76 4.40
CA HIS A 293 -16.27 -7.19 5.23
C HIS A 293 -14.87 -7.54 4.71
N LEU A 294 -14.67 -8.78 4.23
CA LEU A 294 -13.38 -9.22 3.72
C LEU A 294 -13.52 -10.03 2.42
N GLN A 295 -13.00 -9.47 1.33
CA GLN A 295 -13.07 -10.06 0.00
C GLN A 295 -11.86 -10.95 -0.26
N PHE A 296 -10.66 -10.34 -0.27
CA PHE A 296 -9.41 -11.01 -0.65
C PHE A 296 -8.74 -11.67 0.55
N PHE A 297 -8.95 -12.97 0.74
CA PHE A 297 -8.16 -13.74 1.70
C PHE A 297 -6.82 -14.11 1.07
N VAL A 298 -5.73 -13.49 1.52
CA VAL A 298 -4.38 -13.69 0.99
C VAL A 298 -3.41 -14.02 2.11
N ALA A 299 -3.12 -15.31 2.28
CA ALA A 299 -2.29 -15.83 3.34
C ALA A 299 -0.95 -16.34 2.82
N SER A 300 0.04 -16.34 3.70
CA SER A 300 1.35 -16.95 3.47
C SER A 300 1.92 -17.42 4.81
N LYS A 301 3.12 -17.98 4.79
CA LYS A 301 3.83 -18.28 6.05
C LYS A 301 4.14 -17.03 6.89
N ASN A 302 4.31 -15.87 6.25
CA ASN A 302 4.55 -14.61 6.95
C ASN A 302 3.28 -14.11 7.67
N ASP A 303 2.11 -14.30 7.05
CA ASP A 303 0.81 -13.97 7.59
C ASP A 303 -0.17 -15.15 7.40
N PRO A 304 -0.35 -16.01 8.43
CA PRO A 304 -1.33 -17.09 8.38
C PRO A 304 -2.77 -16.62 8.62
N SER A 305 -2.99 -15.34 9.00
CA SER A 305 -4.34 -14.80 9.22
C SER A 305 -5.08 -14.55 7.90
N GLY A 306 -4.35 -14.16 6.86
CA GLY A 306 -4.89 -13.90 5.52
C GLY A 306 -5.67 -12.60 5.37
N ILE A 307 -5.75 -11.79 6.43
CA ILE A 307 -6.57 -10.56 6.50
C ILE A 307 -5.74 -9.29 6.75
N LEU A 308 -4.45 -9.44 7.07
CA LEU A 308 -3.58 -8.35 7.51
C LEU A 308 -3.50 -7.19 6.51
N TYR A 309 -3.45 -7.52 5.22
CA TYR A 309 -3.26 -6.53 4.13
C TYR A 309 -4.53 -6.23 3.33
N SER A 310 -5.63 -6.94 3.58
CA SER A 310 -6.88 -6.85 2.79
C SER A 310 -8.08 -6.34 3.58
N SER A 311 -7.89 -5.97 4.84
CA SER A 311 -8.95 -5.42 5.70
C SER A 311 -9.30 -3.98 5.35
N GLY A 312 -10.58 -3.63 5.43
CA GLY A 312 -11.07 -2.26 5.25
C GLY A 312 -11.29 -1.83 3.79
N ILE A 313 -11.17 -2.75 2.84
CA ILE A 313 -11.47 -2.52 1.43
C ILE A 313 -13.00 -2.50 1.22
N PRO A 314 -13.58 -1.45 0.62
CA PRO A 314 -15.00 -1.46 0.30
C PRO A 314 -15.33 -2.53 -0.75
N LEU A 315 -16.41 -3.30 -0.54
CA LEU A 315 -16.88 -4.31 -1.50
C LEU A 315 -17.03 -3.80 -2.95
N PRO A 316 -17.55 -2.57 -3.22
CA PRO A 316 -17.60 -2.03 -4.58
C PRO A 316 -16.23 -1.87 -5.26
N ILE A 317 -15.16 -1.63 -4.48
CA ILE A 317 -13.79 -1.51 -4.99
C ILE A 317 -13.22 -2.90 -5.33
N ALA A 318 -13.40 -3.88 -4.45
CA ALA A 318 -12.95 -5.24 -4.67
C ALA A 318 -13.65 -5.88 -5.89
N THR A 319 -14.97 -5.70 -6.01
CA THR A 319 -15.74 -6.18 -7.17
C THR A 319 -15.35 -5.46 -8.46
N ARG A 320 -15.09 -4.14 -8.41
CA ARG A 320 -14.59 -3.37 -9.55
C ARG A 320 -13.21 -3.87 -10.02
N LEU A 321 -12.30 -4.22 -9.11
CA LEU A 321 -11.02 -4.84 -9.47
C LEU A 321 -11.23 -6.13 -10.27
N THR A 322 -12.04 -7.06 -9.76
CA THR A 322 -12.35 -8.32 -10.45
C THR A 322 -13.05 -8.09 -11.79
N ALA A 323 -13.99 -7.13 -11.86
CA ALA A 323 -14.71 -6.79 -13.09
C ALA A 323 -13.77 -6.21 -14.15
N LEU A 324 -12.89 -5.28 -13.79
CA LEU A 324 -11.90 -4.70 -14.71
C LEU A 324 -10.92 -5.76 -15.22
N ALA A 325 -10.49 -6.70 -14.38
CA ALA A 325 -9.67 -7.82 -14.82
C ALA A 325 -10.40 -8.74 -15.82
N LYS A 326 -11.70 -9.00 -15.60
CA LYS A 326 -12.54 -9.75 -16.55
C LYS A 326 -12.70 -9.01 -17.87
N VAL A 327 -12.96 -7.69 -17.84
CA VAL A 327 -13.05 -6.85 -19.04
C VAL A 327 -11.73 -6.87 -19.81
N ALA A 328 -10.59 -6.73 -19.13
CA ALA A 328 -9.27 -6.79 -19.73
C ALA A 328 -9.02 -8.13 -20.46
N VAL A 329 -9.31 -9.26 -19.80
CA VAL A 329 -9.11 -10.58 -20.40
C VAL A 329 -10.06 -10.82 -21.58
N ASN A 330 -11.33 -10.42 -21.47
CA ASN A 330 -12.30 -10.56 -22.56
C ASN A 330 -11.94 -9.69 -23.77
N LEU A 331 -11.44 -8.47 -23.54
CA LEU A 331 -10.95 -7.57 -24.59
C LEU A 331 -9.81 -8.23 -25.38
N LEU A 332 -8.85 -8.81 -24.67
CA LEU A 332 -7.70 -9.50 -25.28
C LEU A 332 -8.10 -10.79 -26.01
N GLN A 333 -9.07 -11.55 -25.48
CA GLN A 333 -9.58 -12.75 -26.15
C GLN A 333 -10.35 -12.42 -27.44
N THR A 334 -11.07 -11.31 -27.46
CA THR A 334 -11.94 -10.92 -28.59
C THR A 334 -11.17 -10.22 -29.69
N HIS A 335 -10.28 -9.28 -29.33
CA HIS A 335 -9.60 -8.40 -30.29
C HIS A 335 -8.10 -8.68 -30.44
N GLY A 336 -7.57 -9.67 -29.71
CA GLY A 336 -6.16 -9.97 -29.67
C GLY A 336 -5.32 -8.91 -28.95
N LEU A 337 -4.00 -9.14 -28.93
CA LEU A 337 -3.03 -8.24 -28.33
C LEU A 337 -2.48 -7.29 -29.40
N ASN A 338 -2.78 -6.00 -29.27
CA ASN A 338 -2.30 -4.94 -30.16
C ASN A 338 -2.19 -3.60 -29.40
N GLN A 339 -1.61 -2.58 -30.03
CA GLN A 339 -1.38 -1.29 -29.36
C GLN A 339 -2.68 -0.62 -28.87
N GLN A 340 -3.76 -0.74 -29.64
CA GLN A 340 -5.04 -0.14 -29.28
C GLN A 340 -5.64 -0.85 -28.04
N THR A 341 -5.65 -2.19 -28.02
CA THR A 341 -6.16 -2.94 -26.87
C THR A 341 -5.32 -2.68 -25.63
N ILE A 342 -3.98 -2.62 -25.76
CA ILE A 342 -3.09 -2.28 -24.64
C ILE A 342 -3.38 -0.86 -24.12
N ASN A 343 -3.54 0.14 -24.98
CA ASN A 343 -3.87 1.50 -24.54
C ASN A 343 -5.19 1.55 -23.77
N LEU A 344 -6.19 0.79 -24.20
CA LEU A 344 -7.46 0.67 -23.49
C LEU A 344 -7.31 0.01 -22.11
N LEU A 345 -6.38 -0.94 -21.94
CA LEU A 345 -6.12 -1.56 -20.63
C LEU A 345 -5.62 -0.55 -19.57
N PHE A 346 -4.93 0.51 -19.99
CA PHE A 346 -4.37 1.55 -19.12
C PHE A 346 -5.19 2.85 -19.13
N THR A 347 -6.30 2.89 -19.86
CA THR A 347 -7.20 4.05 -19.88
C THR A 347 -8.36 3.80 -18.91
N PRO A 348 -8.60 4.67 -17.92
CA PRO A 348 -9.75 4.51 -17.04
C PRO A 348 -11.04 4.69 -17.83
N GLY A 349 -12.04 3.86 -17.54
CA GLY A 349 -13.36 4.01 -18.14
C GLY A 349 -14.14 5.23 -17.63
N LEU A 350 -13.88 5.66 -16.38
CA LEU A 350 -14.59 6.75 -15.66
C LEU A 350 -16.13 6.67 -15.70
N LYS A 351 -16.67 5.46 -15.94
CA LYS A 351 -18.10 5.16 -15.94
C LYS A 351 -18.50 4.46 -14.64
N ASP A 352 -19.81 4.45 -14.38
CA ASP A 352 -20.42 3.84 -13.21
C ASP A 352 -20.01 4.51 -11.88
N TYR A 353 -19.85 5.82 -11.89
CA TYR A 353 -19.62 6.66 -10.71
C TYR A 353 -20.79 7.63 -10.55
N ASP A 354 -21.17 7.95 -9.31
CA ASP A 354 -22.25 8.91 -9.05
C ASP A 354 -21.82 10.35 -9.39
N PHE A 355 -20.52 10.64 -9.30
CA PHE A 355 -19.93 11.94 -9.69
C PHE A 355 -18.41 11.84 -9.93
N VAL A 356 -17.87 12.79 -10.69
CA VAL A 356 -16.46 12.90 -11.07
C VAL A 356 -16.00 14.36 -10.96
N PHE A 357 -14.90 14.60 -10.25
CA PHE A 357 -14.22 15.90 -10.18
C PHE A 357 -12.86 15.81 -10.88
N ASP A 358 -12.61 16.69 -11.83
CA ASP A 358 -11.28 16.86 -12.41
C ASP A 358 -10.50 17.91 -11.61
N LEU A 359 -9.29 17.53 -11.20
CA LEU A 359 -8.38 18.36 -10.45
C LEU A 359 -7.14 18.71 -11.26
N ARG A 360 -6.59 19.90 -11.03
CA ARG A 360 -5.27 20.30 -11.51
C ARG A 360 -4.46 20.97 -10.43
N THR A 361 -3.26 20.46 -10.20
CA THR A 361 -2.25 21.15 -9.38
C THR A 361 -1.64 22.31 -10.17
N PRO A 362 -1.31 23.44 -9.54
CA PRO A 362 -0.68 24.57 -10.21
C PRO A 362 0.72 24.24 -10.79
N ILE A 363 1.43 23.27 -10.22
CA ILE A 363 2.80 22.89 -10.60
C ILE A 363 2.80 21.44 -11.11
N GLY A 364 3.36 21.22 -12.29
CA GLY A 364 3.57 19.88 -12.83
C GLY A 364 4.66 19.13 -12.09
N LEU A 365 4.36 17.92 -11.63
CA LEU A 365 5.25 17.14 -10.77
C LEU A 365 6.05 16.05 -11.51
N LYS A 366 5.90 15.91 -12.84
CA LYS A 366 6.54 14.83 -13.60
C LYS A 366 8.07 14.82 -13.46
N SER A 367 8.71 15.97 -13.70
CA SER A 367 10.19 16.09 -13.65
C SER A 367 10.72 15.92 -12.23
N SER A 368 10.05 16.50 -11.23
CA SER A 368 10.43 16.37 -9.82
C SER A 368 10.12 14.99 -9.22
N CYS A 369 9.28 14.18 -9.87
CA CYS A 369 9.16 12.74 -9.61
C CYS A 369 10.24 11.89 -10.31
N GLY A 370 11.17 12.51 -11.06
CA GLY A 370 12.26 11.80 -11.75
C GLY A 370 11.82 11.04 -13.02
N ILE A 371 10.71 11.45 -13.65
CA ILE A 371 10.18 10.80 -14.85
C ILE A 371 10.58 11.62 -16.07
N LEU A 372 11.30 10.99 -17.01
CA LEU A 372 11.65 11.62 -18.28
C LEU A 372 10.42 11.75 -19.20
N SER A 373 10.27 12.91 -19.85
CA SER A 373 9.26 13.09 -20.89
C SER A 373 9.72 12.44 -22.21
N ALA A 374 8.79 11.91 -23.01
CA ALA A 374 9.12 11.20 -24.25
C ALA A 374 9.77 12.11 -25.32
N THR A 375 9.66 13.42 -25.18
CA THR A 375 10.19 14.45 -26.09
C THR A 375 11.61 14.91 -25.73
N GLU A 376 12.13 14.53 -24.56
CA GLU A 376 13.47 14.91 -24.10
C GLU A 376 14.51 13.87 -24.53
N PHE A 377 15.34 14.24 -25.52
CA PHE A 377 16.47 13.42 -25.95
C PHE A 377 17.56 13.36 -24.87
N LYS A 378 18.15 12.17 -24.67
CA LYS A 378 19.22 11.88 -23.68
C LYS A 378 20.48 12.77 -23.73
N ASN A 379 20.60 13.65 -24.73
CA ASN A 379 21.79 14.47 -24.99
C ASN A 379 21.65 15.93 -24.55
N ILE A 380 20.50 16.34 -24.02
CA ILE A 380 20.29 17.68 -23.47
C ILE A 380 20.36 17.54 -21.96
N THR A 381 21.25 18.30 -21.31
CA THR A 381 21.25 18.47 -19.86
C THR A 381 19.86 18.91 -19.45
N ASN A 382 19.14 18.03 -18.75
CA ASN A 382 17.77 18.29 -18.35
C ASN A 382 17.81 19.33 -17.22
N ASP A 383 17.76 20.61 -17.55
CA ASP A 383 17.80 21.72 -16.58
C ASP A 383 16.67 21.64 -15.54
N GLN A 384 15.63 20.82 -15.80
CA GLN A 384 14.52 20.55 -14.89
C GLN A 384 14.68 19.27 -14.05
N ALA A 385 15.74 18.49 -14.25
CA ALA A 385 16.01 17.33 -13.40
C ALA A 385 16.32 17.79 -11.97
N PRO A 386 15.80 17.09 -10.95
CA PRO A 386 16.06 17.45 -9.57
C PRO A 386 17.54 17.25 -9.25
N SER A 387 18.23 18.33 -8.88
CA SER A 387 19.70 18.36 -8.70
C SER A 387 20.13 18.56 -7.25
N ASN A 388 19.29 19.20 -6.44
CA ASN A 388 19.54 19.41 -5.02
C ASN A 388 18.23 19.55 -4.23
N PHE A 389 18.35 19.52 -2.90
CA PHE A 389 17.26 19.92 -2.02
C PHE A 389 17.24 21.45 -1.83
N PRO A 390 16.06 22.08 -1.72
CA PRO A 390 15.94 23.52 -1.46
C PRO A 390 16.59 23.91 -0.13
N GLU A 391 17.16 25.12 -0.02
CA GLU A 391 17.82 25.59 1.21
C GLU A 391 16.87 25.63 2.41
N ASN A 392 15.63 26.05 2.20
CA ASN A 392 14.57 25.96 3.18
C ASN A 392 13.81 24.63 3.01
N LEU A 393 13.71 23.84 4.08
CA LEU A 393 13.02 22.55 4.05
C LEU A 393 11.50 22.70 3.90
N ASN A 394 10.93 23.86 4.22
CA ASN A 394 9.49 24.10 4.03
C ASN A 394 9.11 24.09 2.54
N ASP A 395 10.02 24.53 1.67
CA ASP A 395 9.80 24.61 0.22
C ASP A 395 9.73 23.21 -0.43
N LEU A 396 10.15 22.15 0.28
CA LEU A 396 9.93 20.76 -0.16
C LEU A 396 8.43 20.48 -0.34
N SER A 397 7.58 21.06 0.52
CA SER A 397 6.14 20.85 0.48
C SER A 397 5.46 21.48 -0.74
N GLU A 398 6.08 22.50 -1.36
CA GLU A 398 5.53 23.17 -2.55
C GLU A 398 5.53 22.27 -3.79
N LYS A 399 6.44 21.29 -3.86
CA LYS A 399 6.46 20.27 -4.93
C LYS A 399 5.98 18.90 -4.44
N MET A 400 5.27 18.83 -3.32
CA MET A 400 4.51 17.65 -2.92
C MET A 400 3.10 17.72 -3.52
N ASP A 401 2.48 16.57 -3.76
CA ASP A 401 1.12 16.51 -4.28
C ASP A 401 0.07 16.81 -3.18
N PRO A 402 -0.65 17.95 -3.24
CA PRO A 402 -1.70 18.27 -2.27
C PRO A 402 -2.95 17.40 -2.46
N THR A 403 -3.18 16.85 -3.66
CA THR A 403 -4.41 16.12 -3.99
C THR A 403 -4.51 14.80 -3.23
N TYR A 404 -3.38 14.18 -2.88
CA TYR A 404 -3.35 13.00 -2.02
C TYR A 404 -3.90 13.29 -0.62
N GLN A 405 -3.47 14.40 0.01
CA GLN A 405 -3.97 14.79 1.35
C GLN A 405 -5.44 15.22 1.28
N LEU A 406 -5.81 15.97 0.24
CA LEU A 406 -7.19 16.35 -0.04
C LEU A 406 -8.12 15.13 -0.01
N VAL A 407 -7.80 14.09 -0.79
CA VAL A 407 -8.61 12.88 -0.88
C VAL A 407 -8.55 12.03 0.39
N LYS A 408 -7.40 11.99 1.08
CA LYS A 408 -7.27 11.34 2.40
C LYS A 408 -8.26 11.95 3.39
N TYR A 409 -8.31 13.27 3.54
CA TYR A 409 -9.20 13.93 4.50
C TYR A 409 -10.67 13.85 4.09
N LEU A 410 -10.99 13.91 2.80
CA LEU A 410 -12.34 13.66 2.31
C LEU A 410 -12.80 12.24 2.64
N ASN A 411 -11.94 11.22 2.44
CA ASN A 411 -12.26 9.84 2.81
C ASN A 411 -12.39 9.66 4.33
N LEU A 412 -11.64 10.40 5.15
CA LEU A 412 -11.82 10.36 6.61
C LEU A 412 -13.14 10.98 7.03
N LYS A 413 -13.54 12.13 6.45
CA LYS A 413 -14.80 12.82 6.75
C LYS A 413 -16.02 12.04 6.26
N TYR A 414 -15.96 11.45 5.07
CA TYR A 414 -17.10 10.78 4.44
C TYR A 414 -17.02 9.25 4.45
N LYS A 415 -16.17 8.65 5.29
CA LYS A 415 -15.94 7.19 5.37
C LYS A 415 -17.24 6.39 5.43
N ASN A 416 -18.24 6.91 6.14
CA ASN A 416 -19.52 6.26 6.36
C ASN A 416 -20.46 6.31 5.15
N SER A 417 -20.46 7.39 4.37
CA SER A 417 -21.46 7.63 3.31
C SER A 417 -20.92 7.50 1.89
N LEU A 418 -19.65 7.84 1.67
CA LEU A 418 -19.03 7.87 0.34
C LEU A 418 -17.84 6.91 0.26
N ILE A 419 -17.47 6.58 -0.97
CA ILE A 419 -16.21 5.96 -1.32
C ILE A 419 -15.58 6.85 -2.38
N LEU A 420 -14.44 7.48 -2.05
CA LEU A 420 -13.75 8.40 -2.94
C LEU A 420 -12.45 7.76 -3.40
N SER A 421 -12.24 7.75 -4.72
CA SER A 421 -11.04 7.21 -5.34
C SER A 421 -10.33 8.31 -6.13
N SER A 422 -9.01 8.26 -6.15
CA SER A 422 -8.16 9.16 -6.93
C SER A 422 -6.85 8.48 -7.31
N ARG A 423 -6.02 9.15 -8.12
CA ARG A 423 -4.68 8.68 -8.45
C ARG A 423 -3.72 9.07 -7.33
N LYS A 424 -2.84 8.16 -6.93
CA LYS A 424 -1.75 8.40 -5.97
C LYS A 424 -0.50 8.95 -6.66
N TYR A 425 -0.23 8.55 -7.92
CA TYR A 425 0.97 8.94 -8.66
C TYR A 425 0.65 9.95 -9.77
N ILE A 426 0.41 11.20 -9.40
CA ILE A 426 0.09 12.28 -10.34
C ILE A 426 1.20 12.55 -11.37
N GLY A 427 2.49 12.41 -10.99
CA GLY A 427 3.61 12.57 -11.94
C GLY A 427 3.60 11.55 -13.08
N VAL A 428 3.13 10.33 -12.79
CA VAL A 428 3.06 9.21 -13.75
C VAL A 428 1.80 9.30 -14.59
N ASN A 429 0.65 9.41 -13.93
CA ASN A 429 -0.66 9.26 -14.56
C ASN A 429 -1.36 10.60 -14.84
N GLY A 430 -0.80 11.74 -14.44
CA GLY A 430 -1.40 13.07 -14.60
C GLY A 430 -1.13 13.77 -15.93
N GLY A 431 -0.98 13.00 -17.02
CA GLY A 431 -0.74 13.53 -18.37
C GLY A 431 0.71 13.96 -18.63
N GLU A 432 0.89 14.85 -19.61
CA GLU A 432 2.22 15.29 -20.11
C GLU A 432 3.03 16.08 -19.09
N LYS A 433 2.38 16.91 -18.27
CA LYS A 433 3.05 17.70 -17.22
C LYS A 433 3.01 17.03 -15.85
N GLY A 434 2.16 16.01 -15.68
CA GLY A 434 1.95 15.36 -14.39
C GLY A 434 1.24 16.28 -13.39
N ASP A 435 0.23 17.02 -13.86
CA ASP A 435 -0.52 18.03 -13.09
C ASP A 435 -2.01 17.71 -12.95
N LYS A 436 -2.52 16.68 -13.63
CA LYS A 436 -3.94 16.31 -13.62
C LYS A 436 -4.24 15.17 -12.67
N ASN A 437 -5.22 15.33 -11.80
CA ASN A 437 -5.81 14.25 -11.01
C ASN A 437 -7.32 14.20 -11.22
N VAL A 438 -7.96 13.14 -10.76
CA VAL A 438 -9.42 12.97 -10.85
C VAL A 438 -9.91 12.30 -9.57
N ILE A 439 -10.99 12.83 -9.00
CA ILE A 439 -11.70 12.23 -7.87
C ILE A 439 -13.01 11.65 -8.39
N THR A 440 -13.18 10.35 -8.24
CA THR A 440 -14.45 9.68 -8.56
C THR A 440 -15.17 9.30 -7.27
N GLY A 441 -16.47 9.55 -7.21
CA GLY A 441 -17.30 9.27 -6.04
C GLY A 441 -18.33 8.17 -6.25
N LEU A 442 -18.44 7.28 -5.27
CA LEU A 442 -19.55 6.34 -5.14
C LEU A 442 -20.30 6.61 -3.83
N ILE A 443 -21.61 6.82 -3.94
CA ILE A 443 -22.49 6.87 -2.79
C ILE A 443 -22.78 5.42 -2.38
N LYS A 444 -22.51 5.09 -1.12
CA LYS A 444 -22.78 3.74 -0.62
C LYS A 444 -24.27 3.42 -0.77
N PRO A 445 -24.65 2.19 -1.19
CA PRO A 445 -26.05 1.81 -1.36
C PRO A 445 -26.92 2.10 -0.14
N LEU A 446 -26.34 1.96 1.06
CA LEU A 446 -27.00 2.28 2.32
C LEU A 446 -27.55 3.72 2.34
N PHE A 447 -26.84 4.71 1.78
CA PHE A 447 -27.22 6.13 1.81
C PHE A 447 -27.91 6.63 0.53
N LYS A 448 -28.26 5.74 -0.42
CA LYS A 448 -29.02 6.13 -1.62
C LYS A 448 -30.52 6.31 -1.33
N GLY A 449 -31.05 5.65 -0.30
CA GLY A 449 -32.45 5.78 0.15
C GLY A 449 -32.65 6.79 1.29
N ALA A 450 -33.90 7.11 1.59
CA ALA A 450 -34.26 7.91 2.76
C ALA A 450 -34.19 7.07 4.05
N HIS A 451 -33.80 7.72 5.16
CA HIS A 451 -33.69 7.11 6.48
C HIS A 451 -34.37 7.98 7.52
N LYS A 452 -34.81 7.38 8.63
CA LYS A 452 -35.24 8.15 9.80
C LYS A 452 -34.08 8.99 10.35
N PHE A 453 -34.37 10.22 10.75
CA PHE A 453 -33.37 11.09 11.35
C PHE A 453 -32.78 10.47 12.62
N ARG A 454 -31.45 10.44 12.70
CA ARG A 454 -30.69 9.99 13.87
C ARG A 454 -29.50 10.90 14.07
N VAL A 455 -29.17 11.17 15.33
CA VAL A 455 -28.03 12.02 15.70
C VAL A 455 -26.66 11.41 15.32
N ASN A 456 -26.58 10.09 15.16
CA ASN A 456 -25.36 9.35 14.83
C ASN A 456 -25.26 8.95 13.34
N LEU A 457 -25.99 9.61 12.44
CA LEU A 457 -26.05 9.24 11.03
C LEU A 457 -24.73 9.53 10.27
N ASP A 458 -23.92 10.47 10.76
CA ASP A 458 -22.60 10.85 10.21
C ASP A 458 -22.62 11.08 8.68
N CYS A 459 -23.58 11.90 8.24
CA CYS A 459 -23.79 12.21 6.83
C CYS A 459 -24.40 13.61 6.70
N ASN A 460 -24.07 14.31 5.61
CA ASN A 460 -24.73 15.57 5.25
C ASN A 460 -26.10 15.25 4.63
N VAL A 461 -27.17 15.68 5.30
CA VAL A 461 -28.54 15.30 4.96
C VAL A 461 -29.46 16.50 4.82
N LYS A 462 -30.54 16.33 4.07
CA LYS A 462 -31.67 17.24 3.98
C LYS A 462 -32.97 16.52 4.38
N PRO A 463 -33.90 17.20 5.06
CA PRO A 463 -35.19 16.61 5.40
C PRO A 463 -36.04 16.38 4.15
N VAL A 464 -36.76 15.26 4.11
CA VAL A 464 -37.81 15.00 3.10
C VAL A 464 -39.22 15.18 3.69
N ASP A 465 -39.36 14.87 4.98
CA ASP A 465 -40.55 15.09 5.81
C ASP A 465 -40.10 15.32 7.27
N ASP A 466 -41.05 15.39 8.21
CA ASP A 466 -40.78 15.67 9.63
C ASP A 466 -39.98 14.57 10.35
N GLU A 467 -39.91 13.34 9.80
CA GLU A 467 -39.21 12.20 10.42
C GLU A 467 -38.01 11.68 9.62
N ASN A 468 -38.01 11.87 8.30
CA ASN A 468 -37.08 11.24 7.37
C ASN A 468 -36.14 12.26 6.72
N VAL A 469 -34.92 11.80 6.48
CA VAL A 469 -33.83 12.56 5.85
C VAL A 469 -33.19 11.76 4.73
N ILE A 470 -32.66 12.47 3.74
CA ILE A 470 -31.91 11.89 2.62
C ILE A 470 -30.59 12.63 2.45
N LEU A 471 -29.59 11.96 1.87
CA LEU A 471 -28.28 12.54 1.59
C LEU A 471 -28.41 13.80 0.73
N ASN A 472 -27.80 14.89 1.17
CA ASN A 472 -27.81 16.18 0.48
C ASN A 472 -26.66 16.24 -0.54
N LYS A 473 -26.93 15.75 -1.76
CA LYS A 473 -25.93 15.66 -2.83
C LYS A 473 -25.29 17.02 -3.14
N GLU A 474 -26.11 18.04 -3.37
CA GLU A 474 -25.64 19.40 -3.72
C GLU A 474 -24.72 19.99 -2.64
N ALA A 475 -25.08 19.84 -1.37
CA ALA A 475 -24.23 20.35 -0.29
C ALA A 475 -22.88 19.62 -0.24
N ILE A 476 -22.86 18.30 -0.42
CA ILE A 476 -21.62 17.52 -0.48
C ILE A 476 -20.77 17.97 -1.68
N PHE A 477 -21.37 18.20 -2.83
CA PHE A 477 -20.67 18.68 -4.02
C PHE A 477 -20.05 20.05 -3.79
N HIS A 478 -20.79 20.99 -3.18
CA HIS A 478 -20.27 22.28 -2.79
C HIS A 478 -19.18 22.19 -1.73
N GLU A 479 -19.29 21.29 -0.74
CA GLU A 479 -18.24 21.08 0.27
C GLU A 479 -16.95 20.54 -0.36
N ILE A 480 -17.05 19.58 -1.28
CA ILE A 480 -15.89 19.04 -2.01
C ILE A 480 -15.28 20.12 -2.91
N ALA A 481 -16.12 20.86 -3.65
CA ALA A 481 -15.67 21.95 -4.50
C ALA A 481 -14.98 23.07 -3.70
N ALA A 482 -15.52 23.44 -2.54
CA ALA A 482 -14.93 24.45 -1.66
C ALA A 482 -13.61 23.97 -1.03
N PHE A 483 -13.51 22.69 -0.69
CA PHE A 483 -12.30 22.12 -0.11
C PHE A 483 -11.14 22.01 -1.13
N GLY A 484 -11.46 21.72 -2.39
CA GLY A 484 -10.50 21.71 -3.49
C GLY A 484 -10.27 23.09 -4.15
N ASN A 485 -11.18 24.04 -3.94
CA ASN A 485 -11.17 25.43 -4.43
C ASN A 485 -10.56 25.60 -5.84
N ASP A 486 -9.39 26.23 -5.93
CA ASP A 486 -8.69 26.60 -7.16
C ASP A 486 -8.17 25.39 -7.94
N MET A 487 -8.08 24.21 -7.30
CA MET A 487 -7.66 22.98 -7.95
C MET A 487 -8.77 22.31 -8.76
N VAL A 488 -10.05 22.60 -8.46
CA VAL A 488 -11.19 21.98 -9.14
C VAL A 488 -11.44 22.69 -10.47
N ILE A 489 -11.30 21.97 -11.59
CA ILE A 489 -11.55 22.54 -12.93
C ILE A 489 -12.94 22.21 -13.43
N ASN A 490 -13.31 20.94 -13.34
CA ASN A 490 -14.53 20.41 -13.93
C ASN A 490 -15.22 19.48 -12.93
N PHE A 491 -16.53 19.41 -13.04
CA PHE A 491 -17.38 18.59 -12.20
C PHE A 491 -18.51 18.01 -13.04
N GLU A 492 -18.60 16.68 -13.05
CA GLU A 492 -19.63 15.93 -13.75
C GLU A 492 -20.42 15.08 -12.74
N THR A 493 -21.73 15.03 -12.91
CA THR A 493 -22.65 14.21 -12.11
C THR A 493 -23.47 13.32 -13.04
N ASP A 494 -23.80 12.12 -12.57
CA ASP A 494 -24.72 11.19 -13.26
C ASP A 494 -26.18 11.68 -13.19
#